data_AF-A0A7C3RY49-F1
#
_entry.id   AF-A0A7C3RY49-F1
#
_cell.length_a   1.000
_cell.length_b   1.000
_cell.length_c   1.000
_cell.angle_alpha   90.00
_cell.angle_beta   90.00
_cell.angle_gamma   90.00
#
_symmetry.space_group_name_H-M   'P 1'
#
loop_
_entity.id
_entity.type
_entity.pdbx_description
1 polymer ?
#
loop_
_entity_poly.entity_id
_entity_poly.type
_entity_poly.pdbx_seq_one_letter_code
_entity_poly.pdbx_strand_id
1 'polypeptide(L)'
;MEELRQQSSACRRCDLALNRRNVVFGEGNPVTPLVLVGEGPGETEDATGRPFVGRAGALLDEVLRENGMTRKHVFICNVVKCRPTLVEASSVRNRPPTSDEIEACKPWLVSQLDAIKPIVIVCLGATAANVIIHKSFRMTQERGKWFESSFAPHAVATYHPAYVLRLHGEGFQAARASLSADIAAARRKVIEAKSRPKLSLLDMMET
;
A
#
# COMPACT_ATOMS: atom_id res chain seq x y z
N MET A 1 -14.76 8.22 -5.21
CA MET A 1 -13.75 8.29 -4.13
C MET A 1 -14.28 8.95 -2.87
N GLU A 2 -14.89 10.14 -2.96
CA GLU A 2 -15.42 10.82 -1.76
C GLU A 2 -16.57 10.04 -1.11
N GLU A 3 -17.52 9.54 -1.89
CA GLU A 3 -18.60 8.69 -1.37
C GLU A 3 -18.06 7.42 -0.69
N LEU A 4 -17.07 6.75 -1.28
CA LEU A 4 -16.42 5.60 -0.64
C LEU A 4 -15.77 5.98 0.70
N ARG A 5 -15.14 7.16 0.78
CA ARG A 5 -14.56 7.66 2.03
C ARG A 5 -15.64 7.83 3.09
N GLN A 6 -16.75 8.49 2.74
CA GLN A 6 -17.89 8.70 3.65
C GLN A 6 -18.48 7.38 4.13
N GLN A 7 -18.79 6.46 3.22
CA GLN A 7 -19.32 5.13 3.58
C GLN A 7 -18.34 4.35 4.48
N SER A 8 -17.03 4.41 4.18
CA SER A 8 -16.03 3.69 4.98
C SER A 8 -15.90 4.22 6.41
N SER A 9 -16.16 5.51 6.64
CA SER A 9 -16.02 6.15 7.96
C SER A 9 -16.97 5.55 9.01
N ALA A 10 -18.14 5.09 8.58
CA ALA A 10 -19.16 4.45 9.41
C ALA A 10 -19.02 2.92 9.48
N CYS A 11 -18.02 2.32 8.81
CA CYS A 11 -17.88 0.86 8.70
C CYS A 11 -17.79 0.17 10.07
N ARG A 12 -18.56 -0.91 10.28
CA ARG A 12 -18.56 -1.75 11.49
C ARG A 12 -18.36 -3.24 11.18
N ARG A 13 -17.76 -3.58 10.03
CA ARG A 13 -17.68 -4.96 9.51
C ARG A 13 -16.76 -5.91 10.30
N CYS A 14 -15.92 -5.40 11.20
CA CYS A 14 -15.07 -6.22 12.07
C CYS A 14 -14.74 -5.49 13.38
N ASP A 15 -14.16 -6.22 14.33
CA ASP A 15 -13.89 -5.75 15.70
C ASP A 15 -12.85 -4.62 15.78
N LEU A 16 -12.06 -4.40 14.73
CA LEU A 16 -11.20 -3.20 14.64
C LEU A 16 -12.01 -1.90 14.75
N ALA A 17 -13.31 -1.94 14.44
CA ALA A 17 -14.20 -0.80 14.61
C ALA A 17 -14.46 -0.41 16.07
N LEU A 18 -14.23 -1.32 17.03
CA LEU A 18 -14.52 -1.10 18.44
C LEU A 18 -13.47 -0.19 19.10
N ASN A 19 -12.22 -0.31 18.68
CA ASN A 19 -11.08 0.34 19.34
C ASN A 19 -10.39 1.43 18.52
N ARG A 20 -10.72 1.58 17.24
CA ARG A 20 -10.15 2.64 16.40
C ARG A 20 -10.58 4.03 16.87
N ARG A 21 -9.73 5.02 16.64
CA ARG A 21 -10.13 6.45 16.70
C ARG A 21 -10.67 6.91 15.36
N ASN A 22 -9.99 6.58 14.27
CA ASN A 22 -10.38 6.97 12.93
C ASN A 22 -10.31 5.81 11.95
N VAL A 23 -11.14 5.87 10.93
CA VAL A 23 -10.92 5.08 9.71
C VAL A 23 -9.87 5.80 8.87
N VAL A 24 -8.78 5.10 8.57
CA VAL A 24 -7.70 5.58 7.72
C VAL A 24 -7.94 5.07 6.30
N PHE A 25 -8.75 5.81 5.55
CA PHE A 25 -9.19 5.41 4.22
C PHE A 25 -8.02 5.26 3.24
N GLY A 26 -7.22 6.31 3.10
CA GLY A 26 -6.22 6.48 2.06
C GLY A 26 -6.10 7.94 1.67
N GLU A 27 -4.96 8.36 1.14
CA GLU A 27 -4.73 9.73 0.66
C GLU A 27 -3.78 9.78 -0.53
N GLY A 28 -3.80 10.89 -1.26
CA GLY A 28 -2.98 11.12 -2.45
C GLY A 28 -3.83 11.40 -3.68
N ASN A 29 -3.28 11.19 -4.86
CA ASN A 29 -3.94 11.46 -6.13
C ASN A 29 -4.88 10.30 -6.52
N PRO A 30 -6.22 10.51 -6.59
CA PRO A 30 -7.19 9.44 -6.87
C PRO A 30 -7.22 8.96 -8.32
N VAL A 31 -6.47 9.58 -9.23
CA VAL A 31 -6.35 9.17 -10.65
C VAL A 31 -4.91 8.82 -11.02
N THR A 32 -4.10 8.50 -10.01
CA THR A 32 -2.70 8.11 -10.21
C THR A 32 -2.57 6.73 -10.88
N PRO A 33 -1.55 6.53 -11.74
CA PRO A 33 -1.18 5.18 -12.18
C PRO A 33 -0.43 4.36 -11.12
N LEU A 34 -0.04 4.94 -9.98
CA LEU A 34 0.82 4.31 -8.97
C LEU A 34 0.18 4.33 -7.58
N VAL A 35 -0.16 3.14 -7.06
CA VAL A 35 -0.71 2.97 -5.72
C VAL A 35 0.31 2.27 -4.81
N LEU A 36 0.46 2.75 -3.58
CA LEU A 36 1.23 2.12 -2.52
C LEU A 36 0.25 1.52 -1.49
N VAL A 37 0.38 0.22 -1.21
CA VAL A 37 -0.50 -0.50 -0.28
C VAL A 37 0.32 -1.03 0.89
N GLY A 38 0.05 -0.55 2.10
CA GLY A 38 0.62 -1.07 3.35
C GLY A 38 -0.28 -2.08 4.06
N GLU A 39 0.12 -2.48 5.27
CA GLU A 39 -0.62 -3.45 6.08
C GLU A 39 -1.86 -2.84 6.75
N GLY A 40 -1.66 -1.84 7.59
CA GLY A 40 -2.70 -1.24 8.42
C GLY A 40 -2.20 0.05 9.08
N PRO A 41 -3.10 0.85 9.67
CA PRO A 41 -2.73 2.06 10.40
C PRO A 41 -1.90 1.75 11.64
N GLY A 42 -0.95 2.63 11.96
CA GLY A 42 -0.31 2.70 13.27
C GLY A 42 -1.03 3.69 14.19
N GLU A 43 -0.37 4.05 15.29
CA GLU A 43 -0.93 4.96 16.29
C GLU A 43 -1.21 6.36 15.75
N THR A 44 -0.22 6.96 15.09
CA THR A 44 -0.34 8.31 14.53
C THR A 44 -1.39 8.35 13.42
N GLU A 45 -1.43 7.31 12.59
CA GLU A 45 -2.42 7.19 11.52
C GLU A 45 -3.84 7.08 12.09
N ASP A 46 -4.04 6.24 13.11
CA ASP A 46 -5.33 6.10 13.79
C ASP A 46 -5.78 7.41 14.46
N ALA A 47 -4.86 8.14 15.09
CA ALA A 47 -5.18 9.41 15.72
C ALA A 47 -5.55 10.52 14.71
N THR A 48 -4.98 10.49 13.50
CA THR A 48 -5.13 11.56 12.50
C THR A 48 -6.08 11.22 11.36
N GLY A 49 -6.44 9.95 11.17
CA GLY A 49 -7.21 9.49 10.01
C GLY A 49 -6.42 9.43 8.70
N ARG A 50 -5.09 9.65 8.74
CA ARG A 50 -4.24 9.79 7.55
C ARG A 50 -3.23 8.65 7.45
N PRO A 51 -3.00 8.05 6.27
CA PRO A 51 -2.08 6.92 6.14
C PRO A 51 -0.61 7.37 6.14
N PHE A 52 0.25 6.56 6.75
CA PHE A 52 1.70 6.76 6.76
C PHE A 52 2.08 8.18 7.19
N VAL A 53 1.68 8.67 8.36
CA VAL A 53 2.06 10.02 8.86
C VAL A 53 2.95 9.96 10.10
N GLY A 54 3.19 8.78 10.66
CA GLY A 54 4.21 8.55 11.69
C GLY A 54 5.62 8.40 11.10
N ARG A 55 6.55 7.85 11.90
CA ARG A 55 7.97 7.67 11.50
C ARG A 55 8.15 6.86 10.21
N ALA A 56 7.39 5.78 10.05
CA ALA A 56 7.38 4.96 8.83
C ALA A 56 6.94 5.76 7.60
N GLY A 57 6.00 6.69 7.80
CA GLY A 57 5.54 7.62 6.79
C GLY A 57 6.57 8.66 6.38
N ALA A 58 7.28 9.22 7.35
CA ALA A 58 8.36 10.18 7.09
C ALA A 58 9.48 9.53 6.24
N LEU A 59 9.87 8.29 6.54
CA LEU A 59 10.83 7.54 5.73
C LEU A 59 10.28 7.28 4.32
N LEU A 60 9.01 6.92 4.19
CA LEU A 60 8.38 6.73 2.87
C LEU A 60 8.40 8.03 2.06
N ASP A 61 8.05 9.17 2.66
CA ASP A 61 8.06 10.48 2.01
C ASP A 61 9.48 10.89 1.57
N GLU A 62 10.49 10.58 2.38
CA GLU A 62 11.89 10.80 2.04
C GLU A 62 12.30 9.98 0.81
N VAL A 63 12.03 8.68 0.81
CA VAL A 63 12.31 7.80 -0.32
C VAL A 63 11.55 8.21 -1.57
N LEU A 64 10.29 8.63 -1.45
CA LEU A 64 9.54 9.18 -2.58
C LEU A 64 10.24 10.41 -3.17
N ARG A 65 10.68 11.36 -2.33
CA ARG A 65 11.38 12.57 -2.77
C ARG A 65 12.71 12.27 -3.46
N GLU A 66 13.50 11.35 -2.93
CA GLU A 66 14.75 10.89 -3.56
C GLU A 66 14.51 10.34 -4.97
N ASN A 67 13.35 9.70 -5.16
CA ASN A 67 12.92 9.18 -6.44
C ASN A 67 12.09 10.19 -7.24
N GLY A 68 12.20 11.49 -6.95
CA GLY A 68 11.53 12.59 -7.64
C GLY A 68 10.01 12.51 -7.64
N MET A 69 9.43 11.90 -6.61
CA MET A 69 8.00 11.77 -6.38
C MET A 69 7.60 12.43 -5.05
N THR A 70 6.31 12.64 -4.90
CA THR A 70 5.67 13.13 -3.67
C THR A 70 4.31 12.45 -3.57
N ARG A 71 3.57 12.68 -2.48
CA ARG A 71 2.19 12.19 -2.34
C ARG A 71 1.23 12.63 -3.45
N LYS A 72 1.56 13.67 -4.23
CA LYS A 72 0.78 14.10 -5.42
C LYS A 72 0.88 13.12 -6.58
N HIS A 73 1.92 12.28 -6.60
CA HIS A 73 2.21 11.33 -7.66
C HIS A 73 1.65 9.93 -7.38
N VAL A 74 1.17 9.68 -6.17
CA VAL A 74 0.78 8.36 -5.71
C VAL A 74 -0.53 8.41 -4.93
N PHE A 75 -1.12 7.26 -4.69
CA PHE A 75 -2.19 7.09 -3.72
C PHE A 75 -1.71 6.05 -2.71
N ILE A 76 -1.80 6.38 -1.43
CA ILE A 76 -1.30 5.56 -0.33
C ILE A 76 -2.50 5.07 0.45
N CYS A 77 -2.62 3.76 0.60
CA CYS A 77 -3.62 3.14 1.47
C CYS A 77 -3.07 1.88 2.13
N ASN A 78 -3.90 1.19 2.91
CA ASN A 78 -3.54 -0.04 3.61
C ASN A 78 -4.54 -1.17 3.29
N VAL A 79 -4.15 -2.41 3.54
CA VAL A 79 -5.05 -3.58 3.45
C VAL A 79 -6.24 -3.39 4.38
N VAL A 80 -6.00 -3.14 5.67
CA VAL A 80 -7.05 -2.78 6.63
C VAL A 80 -7.09 -1.28 6.88
N LYS A 81 -8.28 -0.71 7.14
CA LYS A 81 -8.46 0.75 7.33
C LYS A 81 -8.48 1.19 8.79
N CYS A 82 -8.37 0.27 9.73
CA CYS A 82 -8.46 0.51 11.17
C CYS A 82 -7.23 -0.10 11.85
N ARG A 83 -6.68 0.56 12.88
CA ARG A 83 -5.46 0.12 13.57
C ARG A 83 -5.68 -1.22 14.29
N PRO A 84 -4.96 -2.29 13.92
CA PRO A 84 -5.01 -3.55 14.65
C PRO A 84 -4.14 -3.46 15.91
N THR A 85 -4.75 -3.63 17.07
CA THR A 85 -4.08 -3.53 18.37
C THR A 85 -4.20 -4.79 19.20
N LEU A 86 -3.18 -5.05 20.01
CA LEU A 86 -3.26 -5.91 21.19
C LEU A 86 -3.28 -5.00 22.42
N VAL A 87 -4.25 -5.24 23.30
CA VAL A 87 -4.35 -4.56 24.60
C VAL A 87 -3.88 -5.55 25.65
N GLU A 88 -2.74 -5.26 26.27
CA GLU A 88 -2.18 -6.06 27.35
C GLU A 88 -1.93 -5.17 28.56
N ALA A 89 -2.66 -5.44 29.65
CA ALA A 89 -2.70 -4.62 30.85
C ALA A 89 -2.93 -3.13 30.49
N SER A 90 -1.94 -2.27 30.75
CA SER A 90 -1.98 -0.83 30.47
C SER A 90 -1.32 -0.43 29.15
N SER A 91 -0.94 -1.39 28.29
CA SER A 91 -0.21 -1.12 27.04
C SER A 91 -1.02 -1.50 25.80
N VAL A 92 -0.96 -0.62 24.79
CA VAL A 92 -1.59 -0.84 23.48
C VAL A 92 -0.48 -0.93 22.43
N ARG A 93 -0.35 -2.09 21.78
CA ARG A 93 0.67 -2.31 20.74
C ARG A 93 0.04 -2.69 19.41
N ASN A 94 0.70 -2.30 18.32
CA ASN A 94 0.30 -2.72 16.99
C ASN A 94 0.54 -4.22 16.82
N ARG A 95 -0.34 -4.87 16.06
CA ARG A 95 -0.14 -6.24 15.57
C ARG A 95 -0.51 -6.31 14.08
N PRO A 96 -0.10 -7.38 13.38
CA PRO A 96 -0.68 -7.69 12.08
C PRO A 96 -2.20 -7.89 12.18
N PRO A 97 -2.97 -7.53 11.15
CA PRO A 97 -4.37 -7.88 11.07
C PRO A 97 -4.55 -9.39 10.91
N THR A 98 -5.65 -9.93 11.43
CA THR A 98 -6.02 -11.34 11.23
C THR A 98 -6.56 -11.54 9.81
N SER A 99 -6.66 -12.79 9.37
CA SER A 99 -7.28 -13.12 8.07
C SER A 99 -8.73 -12.65 7.98
N ASP A 100 -9.49 -12.77 9.06
CA ASP A 100 -10.90 -12.32 9.10
C ASP A 100 -11.01 -10.80 9.01
N GLU A 101 -10.11 -10.07 9.67
CA GLU A 101 -10.06 -8.61 9.58
C GLU A 101 -9.68 -8.15 8.18
N ILE A 102 -8.75 -8.85 7.52
CA ILE A 102 -8.38 -8.60 6.13
C ILE A 102 -9.59 -8.82 5.23
N GLU A 103 -10.24 -9.99 5.29
CA GLU A 103 -11.39 -10.30 4.42
C GLU A 103 -12.58 -9.37 4.68
N ALA A 104 -12.87 -9.00 5.93
CA ALA A 104 -13.91 -8.03 6.24
C ALA A 104 -13.63 -6.63 5.69
N CYS A 105 -12.35 -6.21 5.63
CA CYS A 105 -11.94 -4.90 5.14
C CYS A 105 -11.68 -4.86 3.63
N LYS A 106 -11.41 -6.01 3.01
CA LYS A 106 -11.07 -6.18 1.59
C LYS A 106 -12.00 -5.45 0.63
N PRO A 107 -13.34 -5.41 0.82
CA PRO A 107 -14.22 -4.65 -0.08
C PRO A 107 -13.82 -3.17 -0.22
N TRP A 108 -13.32 -2.53 0.84
CA TRP A 108 -12.85 -1.14 0.75
C TRP A 108 -11.58 -1.00 -0.07
N LEU A 109 -10.63 -1.94 0.05
CA LEU A 109 -9.42 -1.94 -0.76
C LEU A 109 -9.76 -2.19 -2.23
N VAL A 110 -10.59 -3.19 -2.52
CA VAL A 110 -11.04 -3.54 -3.87
C VAL A 110 -11.71 -2.32 -4.52
N SER A 111 -12.70 -1.72 -3.87
CA SER A 111 -13.40 -0.56 -4.45
C SER A 111 -12.51 0.69 -4.60
N GLN A 112 -11.46 0.84 -3.78
CA GLN A 112 -10.45 1.89 -4.02
C GLN A 112 -9.62 1.61 -5.26
N LEU A 113 -9.11 0.38 -5.41
CA LEU A 113 -8.27 0.00 -6.55
C LEU A 113 -9.08 0.00 -7.86
N ASP A 114 -10.34 -0.43 -7.84
CA ASP A 114 -11.26 -0.39 -8.98
C ASP A 114 -11.59 1.04 -9.42
N ALA A 115 -11.69 1.97 -8.45
CA ALA A 115 -11.93 3.38 -8.73
C ALA A 115 -10.68 4.08 -9.29
N ILE A 116 -9.49 3.74 -8.80
CA ILE A 116 -8.22 4.36 -9.22
C ILE A 116 -7.71 3.76 -10.53
N LYS A 117 -7.92 2.45 -10.74
CA LYS A 117 -7.39 1.63 -11.85
C LYS A 117 -5.88 1.82 -12.04
N PRO A 118 -5.05 1.52 -11.01
CA PRO A 118 -3.62 1.71 -11.11
C PRO A 118 -2.99 0.83 -12.19
N ILE A 119 -1.92 1.33 -12.80
CA ILE A 119 -1.07 0.53 -13.69
C ILE A 119 -0.07 -0.26 -12.85
N VAL A 120 0.43 0.35 -11.78
CA VAL A 120 1.42 -0.23 -10.88
C VAL A 120 0.94 -0.17 -9.44
N ILE A 121 1.04 -1.30 -8.73
CA ILE A 121 0.86 -1.38 -7.27
C ILE A 121 2.18 -1.76 -6.61
N VAL A 122 2.58 -0.99 -5.59
CA VAL A 122 3.71 -1.32 -4.72
C VAL A 122 3.17 -1.80 -3.37
N CYS A 123 3.45 -3.06 -3.05
CA CYS A 123 3.11 -3.67 -1.77
C CYS A 123 4.20 -3.39 -0.74
N LEU A 124 3.89 -2.58 0.27
CA LEU A 124 4.79 -2.27 1.38
C LEU A 124 4.63 -3.37 2.45
N GLY A 125 5.50 -4.37 2.42
CA GLY A 125 5.46 -5.50 3.35
C GLY A 125 4.69 -6.73 2.86
N ALA A 126 4.87 -7.84 3.58
CA ALA A 126 4.34 -9.15 3.19
C ALA A 126 2.80 -9.22 3.24
N THR A 127 2.17 -8.57 4.21
CA THR A 127 0.70 -8.58 4.34
C THR A 127 0.01 -7.99 3.12
N ALA A 128 0.50 -6.86 2.61
CA ALA A 128 0.00 -6.27 1.37
C ALA A 128 0.28 -7.18 0.17
N ALA A 129 1.49 -7.74 0.07
CA ALA A 129 1.86 -8.64 -1.02
C ALA A 129 1.00 -9.91 -1.05
N ASN A 130 0.66 -10.47 0.11
CA ASN A 130 -0.21 -11.65 0.19
C ASN A 130 -1.64 -11.39 -0.32
N VAL A 131 -2.11 -10.15 -0.20
CA VAL A 131 -3.46 -9.74 -0.65
C VAL A 131 -3.47 -9.35 -2.12
N ILE A 132 -2.45 -8.63 -2.59
CA ILE A 132 -2.40 -8.09 -3.96
C ILE A 132 -1.80 -9.11 -4.95
N ILE A 133 -0.77 -9.85 -4.55
CA ILE A 133 -0.01 -10.74 -5.43
C ILE A 133 -0.50 -12.19 -5.30
N HIS A 134 -0.18 -12.87 -4.20
CA HIS A 134 -0.70 -14.21 -3.89
C HIS A 134 -0.50 -14.59 -2.42
N LYS A 135 -1.38 -15.45 -1.87
CA LYS A 135 -1.43 -15.82 -0.44
C LYS A 135 -0.13 -16.37 0.17
N SER A 136 0.73 -16.97 -0.65
CA SER A 136 1.98 -17.61 -0.20
C SER A 136 3.23 -16.77 -0.48
N PHE A 137 3.09 -15.45 -0.64
CA PHE A 137 4.19 -14.56 -1.00
C PHE A 137 5.28 -14.53 0.08
N ARG A 138 6.55 -14.66 -0.35
CA ARG A 138 7.72 -14.71 0.52
C ARG A 138 8.62 -13.51 0.29
N MET A 139 8.57 -12.54 1.21
CA MET A 139 9.34 -11.29 1.12
C MET A 139 10.84 -11.48 0.88
N THR A 140 11.48 -12.47 1.51
CA THR A 140 12.92 -12.71 1.34
C THR A 140 13.29 -13.29 -0.03
N GLN A 141 12.36 -13.95 -0.72
CA GLN A 141 12.60 -14.67 -1.98
C GLN A 141 12.06 -13.94 -3.21
N GLU A 142 11.05 -13.09 -3.02
CA GLU A 142 10.21 -12.58 -4.10
C GLU A 142 10.15 -11.05 -4.19
N ARG A 143 10.71 -10.32 -3.21
CA ARG A 143 10.84 -8.85 -3.26
C ARG A 143 11.50 -8.39 -4.56
N GLY A 144 10.99 -7.29 -5.12
CA GLY A 144 11.54 -6.68 -6.33
C GLY A 144 11.21 -7.42 -7.64
N LYS A 145 10.58 -8.60 -7.57
CA LYS A 145 10.06 -9.29 -8.75
C LYS A 145 8.72 -8.69 -9.16
N TRP A 146 8.44 -8.72 -10.46
CA TRP A 146 7.19 -8.23 -11.05
C TRP A 146 6.17 -9.34 -11.16
N PHE A 147 4.94 -9.02 -10.81
CA PHE A 147 3.79 -9.92 -10.88
C PHE A 147 2.62 -9.22 -11.58
N GLU A 148 1.72 -10.01 -12.14
CA GLU A 148 0.39 -9.55 -12.50
C GLU A 148 -0.55 -9.77 -11.30
N SER A 149 -1.58 -8.94 -11.19
CA SER A 149 -2.62 -9.10 -10.17
C SER A 149 -3.99 -8.80 -10.76
N SER A 150 -5.04 -9.22 -10.05
CA SER A 150 -6.41 -8.83 -10.40
C SER A 150 -6.67 -7.31 -10.31
N PHE A 151 -5.78 -6.55 -9.67
CA PHE A 151 -5.96 -5.12 -9.38
C PHE A 151 -5.16 -4.20 -10.30
N ALA A 152 -4.05 -4.68 -10.86
CA ALA A 152 -3.15 -3.94 -11.72
C ALA A 152 -2.32 -4.89 -12.59
N PRO A 153 -1.96 -4.46 -13.82
CA PRO A 153 -1.05 -5.22 -14.70
C PRO A 153 0.33 -5.46 -14.09
N HIS A 154 0.77 -4.58 -13.17
CA HIS A 154 2.08 -4.69 -12.55
C HIS A 154 1.98 -4.51 -11.04
N ALA A 155 2.41 -5.52 -10.30
CA ALA A 155 2.56 -5.49 -8.86
C ALA A 155 4.00 -5.85 -8.49
N VAL A 156 4.55 -5.16 -7.49
CA VAL A 156 5.86 -5.45 -6.90
C VAL A 156 5.77 -5.29 -5.40
N ALA A 157 6.51 -6.10 -4.65
CA ALA A 157 6.61 -5.95 -3.20
C ALA A 157 7.98 -5.41 -2.79
N THR A 158 7.98 -4.60 -1.75
CA THR A 158 9.18 -4.09 -1.09
C THR A 158 9.03 -4.13 0.43
N TYR A 159 10.11 -3.79 1.14
CA TYR A 159 10.09 -3.75 2.61
C TYR A 159 9.14 -2.66 3.12
N HIS A 160 8.40 -2.99 4.18
CA HIS A 160 7.60 -1.98 4.87
C HIS A 160 8.54 -0.97 5.56
N PRO A 161 8.32 0.36 5.48
CA PRO A 161 9.20 1.35 6.11
C PRO A 161 9.37 1.15 7.63
N ALA A 162 8.32 0.71 8.34
CA ALA A 162 8.42 0.34 9.76
C ALA A 162 9.31 -0.90 10.04
N TYR A 163 9.53 -1.79 9.07
CA TYR A 163 10.53 -2.85 9.19
C TYR A 163 11.94 -2.28 9.03
N VAL A 164 12.14 -1.43 8.02
CA VAL A 164 13.43 -0.75 7.78
C VAL A 164 13.88 0.00 9.05
N LEU A 165 12.98 0.76 9.67
CA LEU A 165 13.26 1.54 10.90
C LEU A 165 13.56 0.69 12.15
N ARG A 166 13.28 -0.62 12.13
CA ARG A 166 13.65 -1.54 13.21
C ARG A 166 15.07 -2.10 13.07
N LEU A 167 15.69 -1.90 11.92
CA LEU A 167 17.06 -2.32 11.67
C LEU A 167 18.04 -1.22 12.12
N HIS A 168 19.30 -1.61 12.27
CA HIS A 168 20.40 -0.71 12.66
C HIS A 168 21.61 -0.92 11.75
N GLY A 169 22.51 0.07 11.72
CA GLY A 169 23.78 -0.01 10.98
C GLY A 169 23.60 -0.37 9.50
N GLU A 170 24.41 -1.31 9.02
CA GLU A 170 24.38 -1.78 7.63
C GLU A 170 23.03 -2.38 7.23
N GLY A 171 22.34 -3.06 8.14
CA GLY A 171 21.02 -3.64 7.87
C GLY A 171 19.97 -2.57 7.54
N PHE A 172 19.99 -1.45 8.27
CA PHE A 172 19.14 -0.29 7.97
C PHE A 172 19.46 0.28 6.58
N GLN A 173 20.74 0.49 6.27
CA GLN A 173 21.17 1.07 4.99
C GLN A 173 20.76 0.17 3.81
N ALA A 174 21.02 -1.14 3.90
CA ALA A 174 20.69 -2.10 2.86
C ALA A 174 19.17 -2.20 2.63
N ALA A 175 18.37 -2.22 3.69
CA ALA A 175 16.91 -2.30 3.58
C ALA A 175 16.29 -0.99 3.05
N ARG A 176 16.82 0.18 3.46
CA ARG A 176 16.40 1.48 2.93
C ARG A 176 16.76 1.61 1.44
N ALA A 177 17.97 1.18 1.05
CA ALA A 177 18.39 1.16 -0.34
C ALA A 177 17.48 0.26 -1.19
N SER A 178 17.11 -0.92 -0.68
CA SER A 178 16.16 -1.81 -1.36
C SER A 178 14.79 -1.16 -1.52
N LEU A 179 14.24 -0.55 -0.46
CA LEU A 179 12.99 0.21 -0.51
C LEU A 179 13.03 1.31 -1.58
N SER A 180 14.11 2.08 -1.63
CA SER A 180 14.29 3.14 -2.63
C SER A 180 14.40 2.60 -4.05
N ALA A 181 15.18 1.55 -4.26
CA ALA A 181 15.35 0.93 -5.57
C ALA A 181 14.03 0.36 -6.14
N ASP A 182 13.22 -0.29 -5.30
CA ASP A 182 11.93 -0.85 -5.71
C ASP A 182 10.91 0.26 -6.04
N ILE A 183 10.89 1.36 -5.26
CA ILE A 183 10.06 2.54 -5.56
C ILE A 183 10.52 3.22 -6.87
N ALA A 184 11.83 3.30 -7.11
CA ALA A 184 12.38 3.78 -8.38
C ALA A 184 11.93 2.92 -9.56
N ALA A 185 11.97 1.59 -9.40
CA ALA A 185 11.54 0.64 -10.41
C ALA A 185 10.05 0.77 -10.72
N ALA A 186 9.21 0.98 -9.69
CA ALA A 186 7.79 1.27 -9.86
C ALA A 186 7.53 2.55 -10.66
N ARG A 187 8.27 3.62 -10.37
CA ARG A 187 8.18 4.86 -11.15
C ARG A 187 8.54 4.64 -12.61
N ARG A 188 9.64 3.94 -12.89
CA ARG A 188 10.06 3.62 -14.27
C ARG A 188 8.99 2.78 -14.99
N LYS A 189 8.43 1.77 -14.32
CA LYS A 189 7.38 0.92 -14.88
C LYS A 189 6.14 1.72 -15.28
N VAL A 190 5.74 2.70 -14.48
CA VAL A 190 4.65 3.63 -14.83
C VAL A 190 4.98 4.45 -16.08
N ILE A 191 6.19 4.98 -16.17
CA ILE A 191 6.62 5.79 -17.32
C ILE A 191 6.60 4.94 -18.60
N GLU A 192 7.20 3.74 -18.55
CA GLU A 192 7.22 2.78 -19.66
C GLU A 192 5.81 2.38 -20.11
N ALA A 193 4.91 2.09 -19.17
CA ALA A 193 3.55 1.67 -19.49
C ALA A 193 2.72 2.80 -20.11
N LYS A 194 2.99 4.06 -19.73
CA LYS A 194 2.32 5.24 -20.30
C LYS A 194 2.88 5.67 -21.65
N SER A 195 4.13 5.34 -21.97
CA SER A 195 4.77 5.69 -23.24
C SER A 195 4.47 4.69 -24.37
N ARG A 196 3.90 3.51 -24.07
CA ARG A 196 3.49 2.55 -25.09
C ARG A 196 2.36 3.15 -25.95
N PRO A 197 2.49 3.13 -27.30
CA PRO A 197 1.39 3.53 -28.17
C PRO A 197 0.17 2.65 -27.87
N LYS A 198 -1.01 3.25 -27.78
CA LYS A 198 -2.25 2.46 -27.85
C LYS A 198 -2.29 1.86 -29.24
N LEU A 199 -2.22 0.53 -29.37
CA LEU A 199 -2.50 -0.12 -30.65
C LEU A 199 -3.83 0.42 -31.17
N SER A 200 -3.83 0.85 -32.43
CA SER A 200 -5.05 1.33 -33.06
C SER A 200 -5.98 0.13 -33.31
N LEU A 201 -7.28 0.38 -33.44
CA LEU A 201 -8.26 -0.65 -33.82
C LEU A 201 -7.89 -1.36 -35.15
N LEU A 202 -7.10 -0.71 -36.01
CA LEU A 202 -6.59 -1.30 -37.25
C LEU A 202 -5.57 -2.41 -36.99
N ASP A 203 -4.74 -2.29 -35.96
CA ASP A 203 -3.68 -3.27 -35.63
C ASP A 203 -4.25 -4.56 -35.01
N MET A 204 -5.52 -4.54 -34.57
CA MET A 204 -6.20 -5.69 -33.95
C MET A 204 -7.10 -6.48 -34.92
N MET A 205 -7.29 -5.97 -36.15
CA MET A 205 -8.14 -6.62 -37.17
C MET A 205 -7.34 -7.45 -38.18
N GLU A 206 -6.01 -7.51 -38.04
CA GLU A 206 -5.10 -8.23 -38.96
C GLU A 206 -4.50 -9.54 -38.38
N THR A 207 -5.01 -10.06 -37.26
CA THR A 207 -4.65 -11.39 -36.70
C THR A 207 -5.87 -12.24 -36.48
#